data_AF-A0A420D4A1-F1
#
_entry.id   AF-A0A420D4A1-F1
#
_cell.length_a   1.000
_cell.length_b   1.000
_cell.length_c   1.000
_cell.angle_alpha   90.00
_cell.angle_beta   90.00
_cell.angle_gamma   90.00
#
_symmetry.space_group_name_H-M   'P 1'
#
loop_
_entity.id
_entity.type
_entity.pdbx_description
1 polymer ?
#
loop_
_entity_poly.entity_id
_entity_poly.type
_entity_poly.pdbx_seq_one_letter_code
_entity_poly.pdbx_strand_id
1 'polypeptide(L)'
;MSAELHIANALRLAREDLEAARLLSGADNRNDAYHAQQTAEKMLLALLTSEGIRAERRDSHRIDVLRDLLPDADPFKARFAPLTFLTVFATTYRYPKDAGRIPARAERVELERVLVTLQAILTDLAEHFGVELLASDRLPAARSNPPRT
;
A
#
# COMPACT_ATOMS: atom_id res chain seq x y z
N MET A 1 -11.26 1.97 19.53
CA MET A 1 -10.16 2.54 18.72
C MET A 1 -10.82 3.18 17.51
N SER A 2 -10.70 4.49 17.31
CA SER A 2 -11.48 5.19 16.27
C SER A 2 -10.95 4.82 14.88
N ALA A 3 -11.86 4.61 13.91
CA ALA A 3 -11.50 4.25 12.54
C ALA A 3 -10.61 5.32 11.90
N GLU A 4 -10.84 6.59 12.23
CA GLU A 4 -10.06 7.74 11.79
C GLU A 4 -8.59 7.65 12.18
N LEU A 5 -8.29 7.18 13.40
CA LEU A 5 -6.91 7.02 13.85
C LEU A 5 -6.21 5.88 13.14
N HIS A 6 -6.91 4.77 12.89
CA HIS A 6 -6.40 3.66 12.09
C HIS A 6 -6.09 4.08 10.66
N ILE A 7 -7.04 4.76 10.00
CA ILE A 7 -6.88 5.26 8.63
C ILE A 7 -5.68 6.19 8.56
N ALA A 8 -5.58 7.19 9.44
CA ALA A 8 -4.48 8.14 9.43
C ALA A 8 -3.12 7.45 9.60
N ASN A 9 -3.00 6.56 10.60
CA ASN A 9 -1.72 5.89 10.85
C ASN A 9 -1.35 4.86 9.78
N ALA A 10 -2.33 4.21 9.15
CA ALA A 10 -2.07 3.36 7.99
C ALA A 10 -1.48 4.17 6.82
N LEU A 11 -2.01 5.36 6.54
CA LEU A 11 -1.48 6.23 5.48
C LEU A 11 -0.11 6.84 5.82
N ARG A 12 0.14 7.18 7.08
CA ARG A 12 1.48 7.64 7.53
C ARG A 12 2.54 6.55 7.36
N LEU A 13 2.21 5.31 7.74
CA LEU A 13 3.09 4.17 7.51
C LEU A 13 3.25 3.86 6.02
N ALA A 14 2.20 4.00 5.20
CA ALA A 14 2.31 3.86 3.75
C ALA A 14 3.26 4.91 3.15
N ARG A 15 3.24 6.14 3.65
CA ARG A 15 4.20 7.19 3.28
C ARG A 15 5.64 6.80 3.60
N GLU A 16 5.88 6.27 4.80
CA GLU A 16 7.21 5.80 5.22
C GLU A 16 7.73 4.67 4.32
N ASP A 17 6.87 3.71 3.98
CA ASP A 17 7.23 2.65 3.03
C ASP A 17 7.52 3.21 1.63
N LEU A 18 6.74 4.17 1.16
CA LEU A 18 6.97 4.78 -0.16
C LEU A 18 8.32 5.51 -0.21
N GLU A 19 8.67 6.21 0.87
CA GLU A 19 9.96 6.85 1.03
C GLU A 19 11.10 5.82 1.05
N ALA A 20 10.97 4.76 1.86
CA ALA A 20 11.92 3.67 1.92
C ALA A 20 12.11 3.00 0.55
N ALA A 21 11.03 2.74 -0.18
CA ALA A 21 11.06 2.14 -1.51
C ALA A 21 11.86 3.01 -2.49
N ARG A 22 11.69 4.34 -2.46
CA ARG A 22 12.45 5.28 -3.30
C ARG A 22 13.94 5.30 -2.95
N LEU A 23 14.26 5.39 -1.65
CA LEU A 23 15.65 5.39 -1.18
C LEU A 23 16.37 4.11 -1.60
N LEU A 24 15.71 2.96 -1.41
CA LEU A 24 16.25 1.65 -1.77
C LEU A 24 16.39 1.48 -3.28
N SER A 25 15.42 1.97 -4.07
CA SER A 25 15.50 1.91 -5.53
C SER A 25 16.67 2.76 -6.06
N GLY A 26 16.88 3.95 -5.50
CA GLY A 26 18.05 4.79 -5.81
C GLY A 26 19.39 4.17 -5.43
N ALA A 27 19.41 3.32 -4.41
CA ALA A 27 20.57 2.55 -3.99
C ALA A 27 20.72 1.20 -4.71
N ASP A 28 19.87 0.93 -5.72
CA ASP A 28 19.78 -0.36 -6.41
C ASP A 28 19.68 -1.52 -5.41
N ASN A 29 18.75 -1.42 -4.44
CA ASN A 29 18.49 -2.40 -3.40
C ASN A 29 17.15 -3.10 -3.63
N ARG A 30 17.17 -4.44 -3.68
CA ARG A 30 16.00 -5.30 -3.97
C ARG A 30 14.80 -5.18 -3.03
N ASN A 31 14.98 -4.59 -1.84
CA ASN A 31 13.90 -4.41 -0.88
C ASN A 31 12.98 -3.24 -1.26
N ASP A 32 13.32 -2.49 -2.30
CA ASP A 32 12.48 -1.46 -2.90
C ASP A 32 11.07 -1.98 -3.27
N ALA A 33 10.99 -3.13 -3.93
CA ALA A 33 9.74 -3.76 -4.32
C ALA A 33 8.91 -4.26 -3.12
N TYR A 34 9.59 -4.66 -2.04
CA TYR A 34 8.92 -5.04 -0.78
C TYR A 34 8.23 -3.83 -0.15
N HIS A 35 8.93 -2.70 -0.04
CA HIS A 35 8.32 -1.48 0.51
C HIS A 35 7.24 -0.89 -0.43
N ALA A 36 7.39 -1.02 -1.75
CA ALA A 36 6.31 -0.68 -2.68
C ALA A 36 5.05 -1.52 -2.44
N GLN A 37 5.20 -2.84 -2.20
CA GLN A 37 4.09 -3.70 -1.81
C GLN A 37 3.47 -3.26 -0.48
N GLN A 38 4.28 -2.98 0.55
CA GLN A 38 3.77 -2.56 1.86
C GLN A 38 3.03 -1.22 1.82
N THR A 39 3.49 -0.30 0.96
CA THR A 39 2.78 0.96 0.67
C THR A 39 1.36 0.67 0.19
N ALA A 40 1.21 -0.20 -0.82
CA ALA A 40 -0.08 -0.57 -1.39
C ALA A 40 -1.00 -1.26 -0.37
N GLU A 41 -0.48 -2.23 0.38
CA GLU A 41 -1.22 -2.95 1.43
C GLU A 41 -1.81 -2.00 2.46
N LYS A 42 -1.00 -1.06 2.98
CA LYS A 42 -1.46 -0.15 4.03
C LYS A 42 -2.52 0.83 3.53
N MET A 43 -2.42 1.29 2.28
CA MET A 43 -3.47 2.10 1.65
C MET A 43 -4.78 1.32 1.47
N LEU A 44 -4.71 0.07 1.03
CA LEU A 44 -5.90 -0.80 0.92
C LEU A 44 -6.52 -1.09 2.29
N LEU A 45 -5.72 -1.31 3.33
CA LEU A 45 -6.22 -1.50 4.69
C LEU A 45 -6.91 -0.23 5.23
N ALA A 46 -6.42 0.96 4.88
CA ALA A 46 -7.09 2.22 5.22
C ALA A 46 -8.47 2.32 4.54
N LEU A 47 -8.55 2.00 3.25
CA LEU A 47 -9.81 1.95 2.50
C LEU A 47 -10.80 0.93 3.11
N LEU A 48 -10.36 -0.30 3.36
CA LEU A 48 -11.20 -1.32 3.99
C LEU A 48 -11.67 -0.92 5.40
N THR A 49 -10.82 -0.22 6.15
CA THR A 49 -11.22 0.34 7.45
C THR A 49 -12.33 1.37 7.31
N SER A 50 -12.28 2.24 6.29
CA SER A 50 -13.35 3.20 6.00
C SER A 50 -14.67 2.51 5.64
N GLU A 51 -14.59 1.34 5.01
CA GLU A 51 -15.73 0.48 4.64
C GLU A 51 -16.28 -0.34 5.82
N GLY A 52 -15.63 -0.32 6.98
CA GLY A 52 -15.95 -1.23 8.08
C GLY A 52 -15.64 -2.70 7.77
N ILE A 53 -14.84 -2.97 6.74
CA ILE A 53 -14.44 -4.31 6.31
C ILE A 53 -13.13 -4.70 6.99
N ARG A 54 -13.10 -5.88 7.60
CA ARG A 54 -11.90 -6.43 8.22
C ARG A 54 -11.27 -7.48 7.32
N ALA A 55 -10.04 -7.23 6.86
CA ALA A 55 -9.23 -8.24 6.19
C ALA A 55 -8.73 -9.29 7.18
N GLU A 56 -8.71 -10.56 6.75
CA GLU A 56 -8.08 -11.64 7.50
C GLU A 56 -6.57 -11.44 7.54
N ARG A 57 -5.94 -11.67 8.70
CA ARG A 57 -4.48 -11.46 8.86
C ARG A 57 -3.64 -12.26 7.89
N ARG A 58 -4.08 -13.48 7.55
CA ARG A 58 -3.37 -14.35 6.61
C ARG A 58 -3.36 -13.79 5.18
N ASP A 59 -4.33 -12.94 4.85
CA ASP A 59 -4.55 -12.42 3.49
C ASP A 59 -4.10 -10.96 3.35
N SER A 60 -3.62 -10.32 4.41
CA SER A 60 -3.31 -8.87 4.39
C SER A 60 -2.22 -8.51 3.39
N HIS A 61 -1.30 -9.42 3.08
CA HIS A 61 -0.21 -9.18 2.13
C HIS A 61 -0.61 -9.36 0.66
N ARG A 62 -1.85 -9.79 0.39
CA ARG A 62 -2.36 -10.05 -0.96
C ARG A 62 -3.15 -8.85 -1.48
N ILE A 63 -2.52 -8.04 -2.33
CA ILE A 63 -3.10 -6.82 -2.90
C ILE A 63 -4.35 -7.13 -3.72
N ASP A 64 -4.34 -8.23 -4.48
CA ASP A 64 -5.48 -8.72 -5.24
C ASP A 64 -6.68 -9.05 -4.34
N VAL A 65 -6.44 -9.78 -3.25
CA VAL A 65 -7.50 -10.15 -2.28
C VAL A 65 -8.02 -8.91 -1.56
N LEU A 66 -7.15 -8.03 -1.07
CA LEU A 66 -7.57 -6.79 -0.40
C LEU A 66 -8.36 -5.87 -1.33
N ARG A 67 -7.93 -5.73 -2.58
CA ARG A 67 -8.65 -4.95 -3.61
C ARG A 67 -10.03 -5.53 -3.86
N ASP A 68 -10.15 -6.85 -3.95
CA ASP A 68 -11.41 -7.52 -4.27
C ASP A 68 -12.46 -7.40 -3.17
N LEU A 69 -12.04 -7.13 -1.94
CA LEU A 69 -12.95 -6.80 -0.83
C LEU A 69 -13.57 -5.40 -0.96
N LEU A 70 -12.99 -4.48 -1.72
CA LEU A 70 -13.57 -3.15 -1.92
C LEU A 70 -14.86 -3.23 -2.76
N PRO A 71 -15.88 -2.42 -2.46
CA PRO A 71 -17.05 -2.27 -3.33
C PRO A 71 -16.66 -1.80 -4.74
N ASP A 72 -17.39 -2.21 -5.77
CA ASP A 72 -17.11 -1.79 -7.16
C ASP A 72 -17.28 -0.28 -7.39
N ALA A 73 -18.06 0.39 -6.53
CA ALA A 73 -18.23 1.83 -6.54
C ALA A 73 -17.01 2.59 -5.98
N ASP A 74 -16.03 1.91 -5.37
CA ASP A 74 -14.81 2.55 -4.88
C ASP A 74 -13.87 2.88 -6.06
N PRO A 75 -13.56 4.16 -6.31
CA PRO A 75 -12.75 4.59 -7.45
C PRO A 75 -11.29 4.16 -7.34
N PHE A 76 -10.79 3.83 -6.15
CA PHE A 76 -9.44 3.34 -5.95
C PHE A 76 -9.29 1.87 -6.33
N LYS A 77 -10.37 1.08 -6.31
CA LYS A 77 -10.34 -0.35 -6.67
C LYS A 77 -9.66 -0.59 -8.03
N ALA A 78 -10.02 0.20 -9.04
CA ALA A 78 -9.42 0.12 -10.38
C ALA A 78 -7.95 0.58 -10.40
N ARG A 79 -7.58 1.55 -9.57
CA ARG A 79 -6.21 2.09 -9.49
C ARG A 79 -5.22 1.10 -8.89
N PHE A 80 -5.68 0.19 -8.03
CA PHE A 80 -4.89 -0.91 -7.48
C PHE A 80 -4.78 -2.13 -8.39
N ALA A 81 -5.62 -2.25 -9.42
CA ALA A 81 -5.58 -3.38 -10.35
C ALA A 81 -4.20 -3.62 -11.01
N PRO A 82 -3.49 -2.60 -11.53
CA PRO A 82 -2.15 -2.81 -12.09
C PRO A 82 -1.07 -3.08 -11.04
N LEU A 83 -1.38 -3.00 -9.74
CA LEU A 83 -0.41 -3.16 -8.64
C LEU A 83 -0.43 -4.56 -8.02
N THR A 84 -1.34 -5.45 -8.45
CA THR A 84 -1.52 -6.79 -7.86
C THR A 84 -0.29 -7.68 -8.01
N PHE A 85 0.55 -7.44 -9.01
CA PHE A 85 1.80 -8.17 -9.18
C PHE A 85 2.76 -7.96 -7.99
N LEU A 86 2.61 -6.86 -7.23
CA LEU A 86 3.46 -6.59 -6.09
C LEU A 86 3.31 -7.61 -4.96
N THR A 87 2.19 -8.35 -4.91
CA THR A 87 1.90 -9.38 -3.89
C THR A 87 3.07 -10.37 -3.71
N VAL A 88 3.77 -10.74 -4.78
CA VAL A 88 4.88 -11.72 -4.71
C VAL A 88 6.11 -11.21 -3.95
N PHE A 89 6.28 -9.88 -3.84
CA PHE A 89 7.38 -9.27 -3.10
C PHE A 89 7.17 -9.30 -1.59
N ALA A 90 5.93 -9.52 -1.14
CA ALA A 90 5.61 -9.70 0.27
C ALA A 90 6.06 -11.06 0.83
N THR A 91 6.30 -12.06 -0.02
CA THR A 91 6.55 -13.44 0.42
C THR A 91 7.68 -14.09 -0.36
N THR A 92 7.47 -14.39 -1.64
CA THR A 92 8.32 -15.25 -2.47
C THR A 92 9.70 -14.67 -2.72
N TYR A 93 9.81 -13.39 -3.06
CA TYR A 93 11.08 -12.80 -3.51
C TYR A 93 12.08 -12.50 -2.38
N ARG A 94 11.68 -12.73 -1.12
CA ARG A 94 12.50 -12.52 0.07
C ARG A 94 13.39 -13.71 0.40
N TYR A 95 13.06 -14.89 -0.11
CA TYR A 95 13.77 -16.13 0.19
C TYR A 95 14.52 -16.65 -1.03
N PRO A 96 15.63 -17.40 -0.86
CA PRO A 96 16.21 -18.17 -1.94
C PRO A 96 15.16 -19.08 -2.58
N LYS A 97 15.28 -19.28 -3.90
CA LYS A 97 14.54 -20.33 -4.62
C LYS A 97 14.95 -21.71 -4.08
N ASP A 98 14.17 -22.74 -4.37
CA ASP A 98 14.44 -24.12 -3.94
C ASP A 98 15.86 -24.61 -4.31
N ALA A 99 16.40 -24.14 -5.43
CA ALA A 99 17.78 -24.42 -5.86
C ALA A 99 18.86 -23.52 -5.22
N GLY A 100 18.54 -22.78 -4.16
CA GLY A 100 19.43 -21.84 -3.45
C GLY A 100 19.71 -20.52 -4.18
N ARG A 101 19.19 -20.35 -5.40
CA ARG A 101 19.40 -19.13 -6.20
C ARG A 101 18.56 -17.97 -5.70
N ILE A 102 19.10 -16.77 -5.78
CA ILE A 102 18.38 -15.55 -5.41
C ILE A 102 17.38 -15.19 -6.55
N PRO A 103 16.10 -14.89 -6.24
CA PRO A 103 15.15 -14.39 -7.24
C PRO A 103 15.63 -13.09 -7.91
N ALA A 104 15.21 -12.91 -9.17
CA ALA A 104 15.44 -11.66 -9.89
C ALA A 104 14.79 -10.50 -9.14
N ARG A 105 15.34 -9.31 -9.27
CA ARG A 105 14.72 -8.09 -8.74
C ARG A 105 13.58 -7.65 -9.65
N ALA A 106 12.70 -6.79 -9.13
CA ALA A 106 11.75 -6.07 -9.97
C ALA A 106 12.51 -5.26 -11.03
N GLU A 107 11.94 -5.11 -12.23
CA GLU A 107 12.54 -4.27 -13.24
C GLU A 107 12.47 -2.80 -12.83
N ARG A 108 13.60 -2.09 -12.90
CA ARG A 108 13.71 -0.71 -12.39
C ARG A 108 12.68 0.23 -13.00
N VAL A 109 12.50 0.18 -14.32
CA VAL A 109 11.57 1.03 -15.05
C VAL A 109 10.11 0.74 -14.68
N GLU A 110 9.78 -0.54 -14.43
CA GLU A 110 8.46 -0.92 -13.95
C GLU A 110 8.23 -0.42 -12.52
N LEU A 111 9.21 -0.60 -11.63
CA LEU A 111 9.10 -0.17 -10.25
C LEU A 111 9.02 1.36 -10.12
N GLU A 112 9.80 2.12 -10.90
CA GLU A 112 9.70 3.58 -10.97
C GLU A 112 8.27 4.04 -11.31
N ARG A 113 7.62 3.41 -12.31
CA ARG A 113 6.22 3.69 -12.67
C ARG A 113 5.24 3.34 -11.55
N VAL A 114 5.49 2.23 -10.85
CA VAL A 114 4.71 1.86 -9.67
C VAL A 114 4.82 2.90 -8.56
N LEU A 115 6.03 3.36 -8.24
CA LEU A 115 6.26 4.35 -7.17
C LEU A 115 5.57 5.69 -7.46
N VAL A 116 5.48 6.08 -8.74
CA VAL A 116 4.68 7.25 -9.16
C VAL A 116 3.19 7.01 -8.95
N THR A 117 2.68 5.83 -9.36
CA THR A 117 1.27 5.45 -9.15
C THR A 117 0.90 5.43 -7.67
N LEU A 118 1.74 4.82 -6.82
CA LEU A 118 1.55 4.75 -5.37
C LEU A 118 1.53 6.14 -4.74
N GLN A 119 2.42 7.05 -5.17
CA GLN A 119 2.42 8.43 -4.71
C GLN A 119 1.11 9.14 -5.03
N ALA A 120 0.61 9.00 -6.25
CA ALA A 120 -0.64 9.64 -6.66
C ALA A 120 -1.82 9.10 -5.84
N ILE A 121 -1.90 7.78 -5.63
CA ILE A 121 -2.93 7.17 -4.78
C ILE A 121 -2.82 7.68 -3.34
N LEU A 122 -1.62 7.70 -2.76
CA LEU A 122 -1.41 8.15 -1.38
C LEU A 122 -1.81 9.61 -1.19
N THR A 123 -1.46 10.48 -2.14
CA THR A 123 -1.84 11.90 -2.12
C THR A 123 -3.36 12.05 -2.13
N ASP A 124 -4.05 11.36 -3.04
CA ASP A 124 -5.51 11.46 -3.16
C ASP A 124 -6.23 10.86 -1.94
N LEU A 125 -5.70 9.78 -1.35
CA LEU A 125 -6.23 9.21 -0.11
C LEU A 125 -6.02 10.16 1.08
N ALA A 126 -4.84 10.78 1.19
CA ALA A 126 -4.56 11.74 2.24
C ALA A 126 -5.49 12.96 2.14
N GLU A 127 -5.73 13.46 0.93
CA GLU A 127 -6.71 14.51 0.68
C GLU A 127 -8.15 14.05 1.01
N HIS A 128 -8.53 12.86 0.55
CA HIS A 128 -9.85 12.30 0.79
C HIS A 128 -10.15 12.06 2.26
N PHE A 129 -9.19 11.63 3.08
CA PHE A 129 -9.42 11.42 4.51
C PHE A 129 -9.05 12.64 5.36
N GLY A 130 -8.45 13.67 4.76
CA GLY A 130 -7.91 14.83 5.47
C GLY A 130 -6.81 14.44 6.46
N VAL A 131 -5.86 13.63 6.00
CA VAL A 131 -4.74 13.13 6.80
C VAL A 131 -3.49 13.95 6.50
N GLU A 132 -2.94 14.60 7.51
CA GLU A 132 -1.59 15.15 7.44
C GLU A 132 -0.57 14.00 7.64
N LEU A 133 0.16 13.68 6.57
CA LEU A 133 1.04 12.50 6.51
C LEU A 133 2.31 12.61 7.37
N LEU A 134 2.70 13.83 7.77
CA LEU A 134 3.87 14.08 8.63
C LEU A 134 3.50 14.46 10.07
N ALA A 135 2.20 14.49 10.39
CA ALA A 135 1.70 14.79 11.73
C ALA A 135 1.94 13.62 12.71
N SER A 136 1.78 13.92 14.00
CA SER A 136 1.82 12.91 15.08
C SER A 136 0.82 11.79 14.84
N ASP A 137 1.21 10.57 15.23
CA ASP A 137 0.39 9.36 15.28
C ASP A 137 -0.87 9.46 16.17
N ARG A 138 -0.99 10.51 16.97
CA ARG A 138 -2.16 10.83 17.80
C ARG A 138 -3.22 11.63 17.05
N LEU A 139 -2.89 12.24 15.92
CA LEU A 139 -3.83 13.03 15.13
C LEU A 139 -4.64 12.11 14.21
N PRO A 140 -5.97 12.03 14.37
CA PRO A 140 -6.83 11.19 13.53
C PRO A 140 -7.04 11.80 12.14
N ALA A 141 -7.60 11.02 11.23
CA ALA A 141 -8.14 11.53 9.97
C ALA A 141 -9.29 12.51 10.22
N ALA A 142 -9.46 13.52 9.36
CA ALA A 142 -10.57 14.47 9.46
C ALA A 142 -11.93 13.80 9.16
N ARG A 143 -11.93 12.75 8.33
CA ARG A 143 -13.11 11.96 7.99
C ARG A 143 -12.76 10.50 7.74
N SER A 144 -13.72 9.60 7.94
CA SER A 144 -13.60 8.15 7.74
C SER A 144 -14.60 7.60 6.71
N ASN A 145 -15.38 8.47 6.06
CA ASN A 145 -16.34 8.05 5.03
C ASN A 145 -15.60 7.43 3.83
N PRO A 146 -16.07 6.28 3.31
CA PRO A 146 -15.52 5.71 2.08
C PRO A 146 -15.54 6.68 0.90
N PRO A 147 -14.59 6.58 -0.04
CA PRO A 147 -14.51 7.44 -1.23
C PRO A 147 -15.53 7.05 -2.30
N ARG A 148 -16.77 6.78 -1.92
CA ARG A 148 -17.88 6.46 -2.82
C ARG A 148 -18.80 7.68 -2.93
N THR A 149 -19.23 7.98 -4.15
CA THR A 149 -20.25 9.01 -4.44
C THR A 149 -21.61 8.64 -3.87
#